data_AF-X1L487-F1
#
_entry.id   AF-X1L487-F1
#
_cell.length_a   1.000
_cell.length_b   1.000
_cell.length_c   1.000
_cell.angle_alpha   90.00
_cell.angle_beta   90.00
_cell.angle_gamma   90.00
#
_symmetry.space_group_name_H-M   'P 1'
#
loop_
_entity.id
_entity.type
_entity.pdbx_description
1 polymer ?
#
loop_
_entity_poly.entity_id
_entity_poly.type
_entity_poly.pdbx_seq_one_letter_code
_entity_poly.pdbx_strand_id
1 'polypeptide(L)'
;MRTKIIITLAGLLLTGCATETVNIDVVHDDGKAVMALDYRDFAQAASEMIQSMISSGRLKKLGGGRYVMTTARITNDTMQRIDTDQLMAKIEQELMNSGIFVIVFIF
;
A
#
# COMPACT_ATOMS: atom_id res chain seq x y z
N MET A 1 37.83 19.48 41.89
CA MET A 1 36.59 18.67 41.85
C MET A 1 35.42 19.38 41.16
N ARG A 2 35.19 20.69 41.37
CA ARG A 2 34.08 21.45 40.75
C ARG A 2 34.06 21.42 39.21
N THR A 3 35.23 21.51 38.57
CA THR A 3 35.34 21.51 37.09
C THR A 3 35.03 20.15 36.46
N LYS A 4 35.25 19.04 37.18
CA LYS A 4 34.94 17.70 36.68
C LYS A 4 33.43 17.43 36.66
N ILE A 5 32.68 18.00 37.60
CA ILE A 5 31.21 17.86 37.67
C ILE A 5 30.52 18.58 36.50
N ILE A 6 31.04 19.74 36.10
CA ILE A 6 30.46 20.54 35.00
C ILE A 6 30.63 19.82 33.65
N ILE A 7 31.76 19.14 33.43
CA ILE A 7 32.02 18.40 32.19
C ILE A 7 31.12 17.15 32.08
N THR A 8 30.88 16.45 33.19
CA THR A 8 29.97 15.28 33.20
C THR A 8 28.52 15.67 32.97
N LEU A 9 28.08 16.83 33.47
CA LEU A 9 26.71 17.31 33.29
C LEU A 9 26.44 17.82 31.86
N ALA A 10 27.44 18.37 31.17
CA ALA A 10 27.34 18.79 29.78
C ALA A 10 27.22 17.61 28.79
N GLY A 11 27.81 16.45 29.11
CA GLY A 11 27.71 15.24 28.28
C GLY A 11 26.31 14.62 28.24
N LEU A 12 25.51 14.80 29.30
CA LEU A 12 24.13 14.26 29.38
C LEU A 12 23.12 15.03 28.51
N LEU A 13 23.45 16.26 28.09
CA LEU A 13 22.58 17.09 27.26
C LEU A 13 22.72 16.79 25.75
N LEU A 14 23.69 15.96 25.36
CA LEU A 14 23.92 15.55 23.96
C LEU A 14 23.23 14.24 23.58
N THR A 15 22.55 13.55 24.50
CA THR A 15 21.63 12.45 24.16
C THR A 15 20.29 13.04 23.71
N GLY A 16 20.33 13.81 22.63
CA GLY A 16 19.13 14.22 21.91
C GLY A 16 18.38 12.96 21.48
N CYS A 17 17.06 12.98 21.68
CA CYS A 17 16.15 11.89 21.39
C CYS A 17 16.32 11.46 19.92
N ALA A 18 17.11 10.41 19.69
CA ALA A 18 17.21 9.75 18.40
C ALA A 18 15.87 9.06 18.17
N THR A 19 14.96 9.77 17.53
CA THR A 19 13.72 9.19 17.04
C THR A 19 14.13 8.26 15.91
N GLU A 20 14.11 6.95 16.17
CA GLU A 20 14.39 5.96 15.13
C GLU A 20 13.41 6.16 13.98
N THR A 21 13.95 6.43 12.78
CA THR A 21 13.17 6.42 11.55
C THR A 21 12.83 4.96 11.24
N VAL A 22 11.64 4.54 11.65
CA VAL A 22 11.12 3.22 11.29
C VAL A 22 10.64 3.27 9.84
N ASN A 23 11.14 2.36 9.01
CA ASN A 23 10.61 2.17 7.66
C ASN A 23 9.22 1.54 7.83
N ILE A 24 8.17 2.25 7.42
CA ILE A 24 6.81 1.73 7.50
C ILE A 24 6.67 0.62 6.47
N ASP A 25 6.75 -0.63 6.93
CA ASP A 25 6.40 -1.79 6.13
C ASP A 25 4.88 -1.77 5.90
N VAL A 26 4.46 -1.42 4.69
CA VAL A 26 3.05 -1.32 4.31
C VAL A 26 2.31 -2.65 4.51
N VAL A 27 3.02 -3.78 4.60
CA VAL A 27 2.45 -5.11 4.83
C VAL A 27 2.18 -5.39 6.32
N HIS A 28 2.93 -4.76 7.23
CA HIS A 28 2.85 -4.96 8.69
C HIS A 28 2.77 -3.64 9.45
N ASP A 29 2.10 -2.63 8.90
CA ASP A 29 1.92 -1.38 9.61
C ASP A 29 0.68 -1.47 10.51
N ASP A 30 0.92 -1.72 11.80
CA ASP A 30 -0.03 -1.58 12.91
C ASP A 30 -0.35 -0.10 13.23
N GLY A 31 -0.16 0.80 12.26
CA GLY A 31 -0.54 2.20 12.33
C GLY A 31 -2.01 2.31 12.74
N LYS A 32 -2.26 3.06 13.83
CA LYS A 32 -3.62 3.28 14.35
C LYS A 32 -4.56 3.62 13.19
N ALA A 33 -5.66 2.88 13.08
CA ALA A 33 -6.76 3.24 12.19
C ALA A 33 -7.13 4.70 12.44
N VAL A 34 -6.68 5.57 11.54
CA VAL A 34 -7.01 6.99 11.61
C VAL A 34 -8.47 7.08 11.16
N MET A 35 -9.25 7.99 11.75
CA MET A 35 -10.63 8.27 11.29
C MET A 35 -10.70 8.83 9.85
N ALA A 36 -9.57 8.88 9.14
CA ALA A 36 -9.44 9.29 7.75
C ALA A 36 -9.20 8.05 6.89
N LEU A 37 -9.87 7.98 5.75
CA LEU A 37 -9.69 6.91 4.78
C LEU A 37 -8.25 6.97 4.24
N ASP A 38 -7.50 5.89 4.41
CA ASP A 38 -6.13 5.79 3.90
C ASP A 38 -6.10 4.99 2.59
N TYR A 39 -5.03 5.14 1.82
CA TYR A 39 -4.77 4.38 0.61
C TYR A 39 -4.90 2.86 0.80
N ARG A 40 -4.55 2.36 1.99
CA ARG A 40 -4.61 0.94 2.35
C ARG A 40 -6.03 0.40 2.39
N ASP A 41 -6.97 1.20 2.85
CA ASP A 41 -8.38 0.81 2.93
C ASP A 41 -8.93 0.58 1.52
N PHE A 42 -8.59 1.45 0.58
CA PHE A 42 -8.96 1.29 -0.84
C PHE A 42 -8.24 0.10 -1.48
N ALA A 43 -6.97 -0.11 -1.17
CA ALA A 43 -6.22 -1.26 -1.69
C ALA A 43 -6.80 -2.59 -1.18
N GLN A 44 -7.15 -2.67 0.10
CA GLN A 44 -7.79 -3.85 0.68
C GLN A 44 -9.18 -4.09 0.09
N ALA A 45 -10.02 -3.05 0.04
CA ALA A 45 -11.36 -3.15 -0.55
C ALA A 45 -11.30 -3.56 -2.03
N ALA A 46 -10.34 -3.02 -2.81
CA ALA A 46 -10.11 -3.42 -4.18
C ALA A 46 -9.72 -4.90 -4.28
N SER A 47 -8.85 -5.38 -3.40
CA SER A 47 -8.44 -6.79 -3.37
C SER A 47 -9.61 -7.73 -3.09
N GLU A 48 -10.42 -7.41 -2.09
CA GLU A 48 -11.61 -8.19 -1.72
C GLU A 48 -12.60 -8.26 -2.91
N MET A 49 -12.81 -7.15 -3.61
CA MET A 49 -13.66 -7.11 -4.81
C MET A 49 -13.10 -7.97 -5.95
N ILE A 50 -11.78 -7.92 -6.20
CA ILE A 50 -11.14 -8.72 -7.25
C ILE A 50 -11.22 -10.21 -6.91
N GLN A 51 -10.97 -10.59 -5.67
CA GLN A 51 -11.07 -11.98 -5.21
C GLN A 51 -12.51 -12.49 -5.32
N SER A 52 -13.50 -11.68 -4.95
CA SER A 52 -14.93 -11.98 -5.15
C SER A 52 -15.27 -12.18 -6.64
N MET A 53 -14.76 -11.30 -7.50
CA MET A 53 -14.96 -11.38 -8.95
C MET A 53 -14.36 -12.68 -9.52
N ILE A 54 -13.12 -13.03 -9.15
CA ILE A 54 -12.43 -14.25 -9.61
C ILE A 54 -13.12 -15.50 -9.07
N SER A 55 -13.45 -15.53 -7.77
CA SER A 55 -14.08 -16.68 -7.11
C SER A 55 -15.51 -16.94 -7.57
N SER A 56 -16.18 -15.95 -8.17
CA SER A 56 -17.51 -16.12 -8.78
C SER A 56 -17.57 -17.20 -9.87
N GLY A 57 -16.42 -17.65 -10.38
CA GLY A 57 -16.32 -18.72 -11.40
C GLY A 57 -16.71 -18.27 -12.81
N ARG A 58 -17.24 -17.05 -12.96
CA ARG A 58 -17.64 -16.47 -14.26
C ARG A 58 -16.44 -16.22 -15.19
N LEU A 59 -15.25 -16.07 -14.62
CA LEU A 59 -14.01 -15.78 -15.32
C LEU A 59 -13.18 -17.03 -15.63
N LYS A 60 -13.77 -18.22 -15.54
CA LYS A 60 -13.09 -19.47 -15.88
C LYS A 60 -13.23 -19.78 -17.37
N LYS A 61 -12.14 -19.64 -18.14
CA LYS A 61 -12.14 -19.98 -19.56
C LYS A 61 -12.16 -21.49 -19.75
N LEU A 62 -13.13 -21.99 -20.53
CA LEU A 62 -13.17 -23.40 -20.93
C LEU A 62 -11.91 -23.70 -21.77
N GLY A 63 -11.09 -24.65 -21.31
CA GLY A 63 -9.81 -24.99 -21.95
C GLY A 63 -8.55 -24.33 -21.35
N GLY A 64 -8.67 -23.59 -20.23
CA GLY A 64 -7.50 -23.19 -19.42
C GLY A 64 -6.67 -22.01 -19.96
N GLY A 65 -7.21 -21.23 -20.89
CA GLY A 65 -6.54 -20.04 -21.41
C GLY A 65 -6.70 -18.79 -20.52
N ARG A 66 -5.83 -17.79 -20.73
CA ARG A 66 -5.91 -16.48 -20.07
C ARG A 66 -6.75 -15.48 -20.89
N TYR A 67 -7.30 -14.47 -20.22
CA TYR A 67 -7.95 -13.33 -20.85
C TYR A 67 -6.93 -12.21 -21.06
N VAL A 68 -6.96 -11.60 -22.24
CA VAL A 68 -6.23 -10.37 -22.51
C VAL A 68 -7.17 -9.22 -22.19
N MET A 69 -6.77 -8.34 -21.28
CA MET A 69 -7.56 -7.17 -20.91
C MET A 69 -6.67 -5.93 -20.79
N THR A 70 -7.33 -4.78 -20.75
CA THR A 70 -6.70 -3.50 -20.43
C THR A 70 -7.48 -2.85 -19.30
N THR A 71 -6.78 -2.10 -18.47
CA THR A 71 -7.32 -1.33 -17.34
C THR A 71 -7.52 0.12 -17.79
N ALA A 72 -8.61 0.74 -17.34
CA ALA A 72 -8.86 2.16 -17.55
C ALA A 72 -8.44 2.95 -16.32
N ARG A 73 -8.09 4.24 -16.48
CA ARG A 73 -7.68 5.09 -15.35
C ARG A 73 -8.77 5.19 -14.27
N ILE A 74 -8.36 5.09 -13.00
CA ILE A 74 -9.23 5.34 -11.87
C ILE A 74 -9.41 6.85 -11.73
N THR A 75 -10.67 7.30 -11.67
CA THR A 75 -11.00 8.71 -11.44
C THR A 75 -11.26 8.92 -9.96
N ASN A 76 -10.52 9.86 -9.35
CA ASN A 76 -10.78 10.28 -7.99
C ASN A 76 -11.82 11.41 -7.99
N ASP A 77 -13.04 11.08 -7.58
CA ASP A 77 -14.15 12.03 -7.40
C ASP A 77 -14.45 12.30 -5.91
N THR A 78 -13.42 12.18 -5.08
CA THR A 78 -13.53 12.43 -3.64
C THR A 78 -12.86 13.75 -3.28
N MET A 79 -13.18 14.27 -2.09
CA MET A 79 -12.50 15.46 -1.56
C MET A 79 -11.04 15.18 -1.15
N GLN A 80 -10.64 13.91 -1.06
CA GLN A 80 -9.32 13.49 -0.59
C GLN A 80 -8.38 13.25 -1.77
N ARG A 81 -7.12 13.66 -1.64
CA ARG A 81 -6.10 13.36 -2.65
C ARG A 81 -5.61 11.92 -2.46
N ILE A 82 -6.23 11.00 -3.20
CA ILE A 82 -5.86 9.59 -3.26
C ILE A 82 -4.88 9.39 -4.42
N ASP A 83 -3.80 8.63 -4.18
CA ASP A 83 -2.89 8.17 -5.22
C ASP A 83 -3.54 7.00 -6.00
N THR A 84 -4.23 7.36 -7.08
CA THR A 84 -4.92 6.40 -7.94
C THR A 84 -3.98 5.56 -8.78
N ASP A 85 -2.75 6.01 -8.99
CA ASP A 85 -1.76 5.30 -9.80
C ASP A 85 -1.19 4.12 -9.02
N GLN A 86 -0.89 4.33 -7.73
CA GLN A 86 -0.53 3.22 -6.83
C GLN A 86 -1.68 2.22 -6.73
N LEU A 87 -2.93 2.69 -6.62
CA LEU A 87 -4.09 1.82 -6.50
C LEU A 87 -4.27 0.98 -7.76
N MET A 88 -4.08 1.60 -8.93
CA MET A 88 -4.10 0.91 -10.22
C MET A 88 -3.03 -0.18 -10.28
N ALA A 89 -1.78 0.17 -9.95
CA ALA A 89 -0.68 -0.79 -9.99
C ALA A 89 -0.92 -1.99 -9.07
N LYS A 90 -1.50 -1.77 -7.89
CA LYS A 90 -1.89 -2.85 -6.96
C LYS A 90 -2.95 -3.77 -7.56
N ILE A 91 -4.00 -3.21 -8.16
CA ILE A 91 -5.07 -3.96 -8.83
C ILE A 91 -4.52 -4.80 -9.98
N GLU A 92 -3.68 -4.20 -10.82
CA GLU A 92 -3.06 -4.88 -11.95
C GLU A 92 -2.15 -6.02 -11.51
N GLN A 93 -1.36 -5.80 -10.46
CA GLN A 93 -0.52 -6.83 -9.85
C GLN A 93 -1.36 -8.02 -9.36
N GLU A 94 -2.48 -7.78 -8.67
CA GLU A 94 -3.36 -8.85 -8.20
C GLU A 94 -4.05 -9.61 -9.34
N LEU A 95 -4.52 -8.90 -10.36
CA LEU A 95 -5.10 -9.51 -11.55
C LEU A 95 -4.08 -10.37 -12.29
N MET A 96 -2.83 -9.92 -12.44
CA MET A 96 -1.76 -10.73 -13.04
C MET A 96 -1.41 -11.95 -12.17
N ASN A 97 -1.35 -11.77 -10.86
CA ASN A 97 -1.05 -12.85 -9.90
C ASN A 97 -2.13 -13.94 -9.87
N SER A 98 -3.38 -13.61 -10.22
CA SER A 98 -4.44 -14.62 -10.36
C SER A 98 -4.16 -15.68 -11.42
N GLY A 99 -3.27 -15.40 -12.38
CA GLY A 99 -2.95 -16.28 -13.50
C GLY A 99 -4.04 -16.38 -14.57
N ILE A 100 -5.19 -15.72 -14.36
CA ILE A 100 -6.33 -15.74 -15.29
C ILE A 100 -6.21 -14.67 -16.36
N PHE A 101 -5.46 -13.59 -16.07
CA PHE A 101 -5.39 -12.39 -16.88
C PHE A 101 -3.98 -12.11 -17.41
N VAL A 102 -3.93 -11.49 -18.59
CA VAL A 102 -2.75 -10.85 -19.17
C VAL A 102 -3.14 -9.40 -19.43
N ILE A 103 -2.43 -8.47 -18.81
CA ILE A 103 -2.72 -7.05 -18.90
C ILE A 103 -1.89 -6.44 -20.03
N VAL A 104 -2.56 -5.67 -20.88
CA VAL A 104 -1.93 -4.82 -21.89
C VAL A 104 -2.10 -3.37 -21.45
N PHE A 105 -0.96 -2.72 -21.23
CA PHE A 105 -0.90 -1.32 -20.87
C PHE A 105 -1.11 -0.47 -22.12
N ILE A 106 -2.16 0.36 -22.08
CA ILE A 106 -2.42 1.38 -23.09
C ILE A 106 -2.03 2.70 -22.43
N PHE A 107 -0.80 3.15 -22.71
CA PHE A 107 -0.22 4.38 -22.18
C PHE A 107 -0.93 5.61 -22.74
#